data_AF-A0A966IPW4-F1
#
_entry.id   AF-A0A966IPW4-F1
#
_cell.length_a   1.000
_cell.length_b   1.000
_cell.length_c   1.000
_cell.angle_alpha   90.00
_cell.angle_beta   90.00
_cell.angle_gamma   90.00
#
_symmetry.space_group_name_H-M   'P 1'
#
loop_
_entity.id
_entity.type
_entity.pdbx_description
1 polymer ?
#
loop_
_entity_poly.entity_id
_entity_poly.type
_entity_poly.pdbx_seq_one_letter_code
_entity_poly.pdbx_strand_id
1 'polypeptide(L)'
;MKKLIVVLWCTAFSLFSPVIAGAEETPKNLILLMDVSGSMKGLNLVATQNAAVELVKEMDPASKLEIYSFGKEATLLQPLTSNKELLTLALQRIVSAGYTSLYDSIIQVASRASTINSGIIVFTDGKDSTSTSTLKEVLSVLTVKKISINFVTYKVEAKEFESLSTIAKNSNGQVFNVTEIAQLIPAFQEAGREIIDVEQVNAQPQSKTPYILGIASSILSFFTISLLRRSRNREREYGRVEELLEGYSVDKSESIAERQSALTRNTRSILERTVGEIDFLLPPTSNTRVRIAVITSLYLTLLSLLAISALPILLAIPCATVLLLFALRFYIQSKRETVLKEFETDLPSALKIIAAGLGSGLSFLQALESFSSETPSEVGRQFRRALGEIQMGTPTDKALLGVAQRMKSKDLEWAVFAFTVQREVGGSLARILRTTAETIDSRSDIRREVRTLSAEGRLSSYILM
;
A
#
# COMPACT_ATOMS: atom_id res chain seq x y z
N MET A 1 33.42 14.65 -46.48
CA MET A 1 33.11 14.21 -45.10
C MET A 1 32.09 15.07 -44.33
N LYS A 2 31.73 16.30 -44.74
CA LYS A 2 30.71 17.11 -44.03
C LYS A 2 29.25 16.83 -44.45
N LYS A 3 29.01 16.30 -45.66
CA LYS A 3 27.66 15.92 -46.13
C LYS A 3 27.18 14.55 -45.63
N LEU A 4 28.09 13.64 -45.27
CA LEU A 4 27.75 12.30 -44.78
C LEU A 4 27.22 12.30 -43.33
N ILE A 5 27.71 13.23 -42.50
CA ILE A 5 27.31 13.35 -41.07
C ILE A 5 25.91 13.98 -40.93
N VAL A 6 25.52 14.85 -41.86
CA VAL A 6 24.17 15.46 -41.86
C VAL A 6 23.10 14.45 -42.32
N VAL A 7 23.43 13.57 -43.27
CA VAL A 7 22.53 12.50 -43.73
C VAL A 7 22.38 11.39 -42.67
N LEU A 8 23.45 11.08 -41.91
CA LEU A 8 23.38 10.16 -40.76
C LEU A 8 22.62 10.75 -39.56
N TRP A 9 22.63 12.08 -39.37
CA TRP A 9 21.81 12.73 -38.34
C TRP A 9 20.32 12.83 -38.72
N CYS A 10 19.97 13.04 -40.00
CA CYS A 10 18.57 13.04 -40.44
C CYS A 10 17.94 11.63 -40.48
N THR A 11 18.74 10.58 -40.70
CA THR A 11 18.24 9.18 -40.65
C THR A 11 18.10 8.66 -39.22
N ALA A 12 18.91 9.14 -38.27
CA ALA A 12 18.72 8.84 -36.85
C ALA A 12 17.53 9.61 -36.22
N PHE A 13 17.21 10.81 -36.72
CA PHE A 13 16.09 11.63 -36.22
C PHE A 13 14.72 11.20 -36.81
N SER A 14 14.71 10.52 -37.96
CA SER A 14 13.49 9.95 -38.56
C SER A 14 13.10 8.57 -38.01
N LEU A 15 13.99 7.90 -37.27
CA LEU A 15 13.69 6.67 -36.52
C LEU A 15 13.07 6.92 -35.13
N PHE A 16 12.93 8.19 -34.73
CA PHE A 16 12.28 8.61 -33.49
C PHE A 16 11.17 9.64 -33.81
N SER A 17 10.38 9.37 -34.85
CA SER A 17 9.01 9.91 -34.83
C SER A 17 8.23 9.11 -33.80
N PRO A 18 7.55 9.73 -32.82
CA PRO A 18 6.47 9.03 -32.16
C PRO A 18 5.49 8.72 -33.28
N VAL A 19 5.41 7.43 -33.67
CA VAL A 19 4.17 6.93 -34.23
C VAL A 19 3.14 7.34 -33.19
N ILE A 20 2.22 8.23 -33.59
CA ILE A 20 0.98 8.41 -32.86
C ILE A 20 0.29 7.05 -33.02
N ALA A 21 0.68 6.11 -32.16
CA ALA A 21 -0.05 4.91 -31.92
C ALA A 21 -1.41 5.43 -31.45
N GLY A 22 -2.44 5.19 -32.26
CA GLY A 22 -3.81 5.40 -31.83
C GLY A 22 -3.95 4.78 -30.45
N ALA A 23 -4.60 5.49 -29.53
CA ALA A 23 -4.78 5.13 -28.14
C ALA A 23 -5.04 3.62 -27.98
N GLU A 24 -3.99 2.84 -27.70
CA GLU A 24 -4.15 1.49 -27.17
C GLU A 24 -4.54 1.71 -25.71
N GLU A 25 -5.83 1.53 -25.40
CA GLU A 25 -6.32 1.56 -24.04
C GLU A 25 -5.56 0.51 -23.21
N THR A 26 -4.75 0.97 -22.26
CA THR A 26 -4.03 0.08 -21.34
C THR A 26 -5.04 -0.76 -20.56
N PRO A 27 -4.80 -2.07 -20.33
CA PRO A 27 -5.76 -2.92 -19.64
C PRO A 27 -5.98 -2.43 -18.20
N LYS A 28 -7.24 -2.15 -17.85
CA LYS A 28 -7.63 -1.54 -16.57
C LYS A 28 -8.27 -2.56 -15.63
N ASN A 29 -7.87 -2.52 -14.37
CA ASN A 29 -8.66 -3.14 -13.31
C ASN A 29 -9.76 -2.16 -12.88
N LEU A 30 -11.00 -2.61 -12.84
CA LEU A 30 -12.15 -1.81 -12.46
C LEU A 30 -12.93 -2.50 -11.34
N ILE A 31 -13.51 -1.71 -10.45
CA ILE A 31 -14.55 -2.17 -9.53
C ILE A 31 -15.85 -1.49 -9.91
N LEU A 32 -16.90 -2.29 -10.12
CA LEU A 32 -18.26 -1.81 -10.30
C LEU A 32 -19.04 -2.01 -9.01
N LEU A 33 -19.60 -0.92 -8.47
CA LEU A 33 -20.37 -0.89 -7.24
C LEU A 33 -21.83 -0.51 -7.58
N MET A 34 -22.74 -1.49 -7.48
CA MET A 34 -24.13 -1.37 -7.93
C MET A 34 -25.09 -1.12 -6.77
N ASP A 35 -25.84 -0.03 -6.82
CA ASP A 35 -26.91 0.25 -5.87
C ASP A 35 -28.05 -0.75 -6.04
N VAL A 36 -28.42 -1.41 -4.95
CA VAL A 36 -29.55 -2.34 -4.93
C VAL A 36 -30.71 -1.83 -4.10
N SER A 37 -30.74 -0.56 -3.70
CA SER A 37 -31.76 -0.01 -2.81
C SER A 37 -33.21 -0.15 -3.32
N GLY A 38 -34.17 0.12 -2.44
CA GLY A 38 -35.59 -0.06 -2.73
C GLY A 38 -36.09 0.79 -3.91
N SER A 39 -35.47 1.95 -4.15
CA SER A 39 -35.74 2.87 -5.27
C SER A 39 -35.22 2.36 -6.61
N MET A 40 -34.31 1.38 -6.60
CA MET A 40 -33.83 0.70 -7.79
C MET A 40 -34.80 -0.37 -8.29
N LYS A 41 -35.87 -0.71 -7.56
CA LYS A 41 -36.81 -1.77 -7.95
C LYS A 41 -37.43 -1.59 -9.35
N GLY A 42 -37.73 -2.72 -9.98
CA GLY A 42 -38.44 -2.77 -11.25
C GLY A 42 -37.55 -2.32 -12.42
N LEU A 43 -38.05 -1.39 -13.22
CA LEU A 43 -37.43 -0.98 -14.49
C LEU A 43 -36.04 -0.36 -14.29
N ASN A 44 -35.80 0.34 -13.17
CA ASN A 44 -34.53 1.01 -12.91
C ASN A 44 -33.39 -0.02 -12.79
N LEU A 45 -33.56 -1.06 -11.96
CA LEU A 45 -32.55 -2.11 -11.80
C LEU A 45 -32.30 -2.85 -13.11
N VAL A 46 -33.35 -3.19 -13.86
CA VAL A 46 -33.21 -3.89 -15.15
C VAL A 46 -32.47 -3.02 -16.16
N ALA A 47 -32.78 -1.73 -16.23
CA ALA A 47 -32.06 -0.79 -17.09
C ALA A 47 -30.58 -0.70 -16.71
N THR A 48 -30.28 -0.57 -15.42
CA THR A 48 -28.90 -0.53 -14.91
C THR A 48 -28.15 -1.82 -15.18
N GLN A 49 -28.78 -2.99 -14.97
CA GLN A 49 -28.18 -4.28 -15.28
C GLN A 49 -27.83 -4.37 -16.76
N ASN A 50 -28.73 -3.95 -17.66
CA ASN A 50 -28.47 -3.96 -19.09
C ASN A 50 -27.32 -3.02 -19.47
N ALA A 51 -27.27 -1.81 -18.91
CA ALA A 51 -26.18 -0.86 -19.16
C ALA A 51 -24.82 -1.37 -18.64
N ALA A 52 -24.81 -1.98 -17.45
CA ALA A 52 -23.60 -2.59 -16.89
C ALA A 52 -23.13 -3.81 -17.72
N VAL A 53 -24.05 -4.61 -18.26
CA VAL A 53 -23.71 -5.71 -19.16
C VAL A 53 -23.11 -5.19 -20.46
N GLU A 54 -23.62 -4.07 -20.99
CA GLU A 54 -23.06 -3.48 -22.21
C GLU A 54 -21.65 -2.93 -21.98
N LEU A 55 -21.39 -2.33 -20.82
CA LEU A 55 -20.02 -1.96 -20.41
C LEU A 55 -19.07 -3.18 -20.40
N VAL A 56 -19.51 -4.32 -19.87
CA VAL A 56 -18.70 -5.55 -19.84
C VAL A 56 -18.39 -6.07 -21.25
N LYS A 57 -19.33 -5.92 -22.21
CA LYS A 57 -19.13 -6.36 -23.59
C LYS A 57 -18.09 -5.50 -24.31
N GLU A 58 -18.13 -4.19 -24.12
CA GLU A 58 -17.20 -3.24 -24.76
C GLU A 58 -15.83 -3.19 -24.09
N MET A 59 -15.71 -3.66 -22.85
CA MET A 59 -14.45 -3.69 -22.12
C MET A 59 -13.36 -4.48 -22.87
N ASP A 60 -12.14 -3.92 -22.89
CA ASP A 60 -10.96 -4.55 -23.48
C ASP A 60 -10.73 -5.97 -22.91
N PRO A 61 -10.36 -6.97 -23.74
CA PRO A 61 -10.19 -8.36 -23.30
C PRO A 61 -9.14 -8.57 -22.18
N ALA A 62 -8.15 -7.69 -22.06
CA ALA A 62 -7.12 -7.75 -21.04
C ALA A 62 -7.51 -6.98 -19.75
N SER A 63 -8.57 -6.17 -19.80
CA SER A 63 -9.12 -5.50 -18.61
C SER A 63 -9.88 -6.49 -17.72
N LYS A 64 -9.92 -6.21 -16.41
CA LYS A 64 -10.58 -7.06 -15.41
C LYS A 64 -11.57 -6.25 -14.59
N LEU A 65 -12.70 -6.86 -14.27
CA LEU A 65 -13.76 -6.25 -13.48
C LEU A 65 -14.05 -7.08 -12.23
N GLU A 66 -14.22 -6.40 -11.09
CA GLU A 66 -14.75 -6.96 -9.85
C GLU A 66 -16.10 -6.27 -9.56
N ILE A 67 -17.13 -7.03 -9.20
CA ILE A 67 -18.50 -6.50 -9.06
C ILE A 67 -18.96 -6.62 -7.61
N TYR A 68 -19.45 -5.51 -7.06
CA TYR A 68 -20.11 -5.41 -5.79
C TYR A 68 -21.54 -4.92 -5.97
N SER A 69 -22.42 -5.36 -5.07
CA SER A 69 -23.68 -4.66 -4.79
C SER A 69 -23.57 -3.96 -3.45
N PHE A 70 -24.30 -2.86 -3.27
CA PHE A 70 -24.44 -2.25 -1.95
C PHE A 70 -25.88 -1.96 -1.60
N GLY A 71 -26.20 -2.31 -0.36
CA GLY A 71 -27.43 -1.91 0.31
C GLY A 71 -27.06 -1.37 1.69
N LYS A 72 -27.22 -2.19 2.72
CA LYS A 72 -26.70 -1.87 4.07
C LYS A 72 -25.17 -1.93 4.16
N GLU A 73 -24.56 -2.84 3.41
CA GLU A 73 -23.11 -3.08 3.33
C GLU A 73 -22.75 -3.43 1.88
N ALA A 74 -21.47 -3.29 1.50
CA ALA A 74 -21.00 -3.74 0.20
C ALA A 74 -20.76 -5.25 0.19
N THR A 75 -21.44 -5.96 -0.72
CA THR A 75 -21.35 -7.42 -0.89
C THR A 75 -20.68 -7.72 -2.23
N LEU A 76 -19.58 -8.49 -2.18
CA LEU A 76 -18.89 -8.96 -3.38
C LEU A 76 -19.77 -9.98 -4.12
N LEU A 77 -20.09 -9.70 -5.37
CA LEU A 77 -20.87 -10.59 -6.23
C LEU A 77 -19.99 -11.42 -7.15
N GLN A 78 -18.94 -10.81 -7.69
CA GLN A 78 -18.02 -11.46 -8.61
C GLN A 78 -16.59 -10.95 -8.38
N PRO A 79 -15.65 -11.84 -7.98
CA PRO A 79 -14.23 -11.51 -7.89
C PRO A 79 -13.64 -11.05 -9.23
N LEU A 80 -12.55 -10.28 -9.15
CA LEU A 80 -11.81 -9.74 -10.30
C LEU A 80 -11.56 -10.80 -11.39
N THR A 81 -12.14 -10.60 -12.56
CA THR A 81 -12.02 -11.52 -13.71
C THR A 81 -12.13 -10.77 -15.04
N SER A 82 -11.54 -11.32 -16.10
CA SER A 82 -11.75 -10.88 -17.49
C SER A 82 -12.82 -11.72 -18.20
N ASN A 83 -13.39 -12.74 -17.54
CA ASN A 83 -14.42 -13.59 -18.13
C ASN A 83 -15.77 -12.83 -18.21
N LYS A 84 -16.12 -12.38 -19.42
CA LYS A 84 -17.34 -11.61 -19.71
C LYS A 84 -18.63 -12.37 -19.38
N GLU A 85 -18.65 -13.70 -19.51
CA GLU A 85 -19.83 -14.52 -19.19
C GLU A 85 -20.12 -14.52 -17.69
N LEU A 86 -19.09 -14.73 -16.86
CA LEU A 86 -19.22 -14.70 -15.39
C LEU A 86 -19.67 -13.31 -14.90
N LEU A 87 -19.11 -12.25 -15.46
CA LEU A 87 -19.49 -10.87 -15.14
C LEU A 87 -20.96 -10.60 -15.52
N THR A 88 -21.38 -11.04 -16.70
CA THR A 88 -22.76 -10.88 -17.18
C THR A 88 -23.76 -11.63 -16.30
N LEU A 89 -23.44 -12.89 -15.94
CA LEU A 89 -24.28 -13.69 -15.04
C LEU A 89 -24.38 -13.07 -13.63
N ALA A 90 -23.29 -12.53 -13.11
CA ALA A 90 -23.29 -11.85 -11.82
C ALA A 90 -24.21 -10.62 -11.82
N LEU A 91 -24.15 -9.80 -12.88
CA LEU A 91 -25.00 -8.62 -13.04
C LEU A 91 -26.48 -8.98 -13.12
N GLN A 92 -26.83 -10.00 -13.91
CA GLN A 92 -28.22 -10.44 -14.09
C GLN A 92 -28.85 -11.03 -12.83
N ARG A 93 -28.05 -11.53 -11.89
CA ARG A 93 -28.51 -12.11 -10.62
C ARG A 93 -28.76 -11.09 -9.52
N ILE A 94 -28.46 -9.81 -9.76
CA ILE A 94 -28.66 -8.74 -8.79
C ILE A 94 -30.16 -8.55 -8.54
N VAL A 95 -30.54 -8.48 -7.26
CA VAL A 95 -31.91 -8.22 -6.82
C VAL A 95 -31.89 -7.04 -5.85
N SER A 96 -32.94 -6.21 -5.89
CA SER A 96 -33.08 -5.06 -5.00
C SER A 96 -33.19 -5.46 -3.52
N ALA A 97 -32.43 -4.80 -2.64
CA ALA A 97 -32.51 -4.77 -1.18
C ALA A 97 -33.04 -3.41 -0.66
N GLY A 98 -33.27 -3.27 0.65
CA GLY A 98 -34.10 -2.20 1.22
C GLY A 98 -33.40 -0.94 1.76
N TYR A 99 -32.09 -0.93 1.96
CA TYR A 99 -31.37 0.19 2.59
C TYR A 99 -30.21 0.67 1.72
N THR A 100 -29.75 1.92 1.93
CA THR A 100 -28.65 2.53 1.18
C THR A 100 -27.63 3.15 2.14
N SER A 101 -26.49 2.48 2.30
CA SER A 101 -25.30 2.96 3.03
C SER A 101 -24.17 3.20 2.03
N LEU A 102 -24.29 4.27 1.24
CA LEU A 102 -23.39 4.59 0.13
C LEU A 102 -21.97 4.88 0.62
N TYR A 103 -21.82 5.73 1.64
CA TYR A 103 -20.50 6.16 2.13
C TYR A 103 -19.71 5.02 2.77
N ASP A 104 -20.38 4.22 3.62
CA ASP A 104 -19.76 3.06 4.28
C ASP A 104 -19.29 2.04 3.22
N SER A 105 -20.11 1.83 2.18
CA SER A 105 -19.81 0.92 1.06
C SER A 105 -18.63 1.39 0.22
N ILE A 106 -18.52 2.70 -0.07
CA ILE A 106 -17.36 3.27 -0.78
C ILE A 106 -16.10 3.07 0.04
N ILE A 107 -16.12 3.31 1.36
CA ILE A 107 -14.94 3.13 2.23
C ILE A 107 -14.50 1.66 2.27
N GLN A 108 -15.47 0.74 2.38
CA GLN A 108 -15.21 -0.70 2.37
C GLN A 108 -14.52 -1.12 1.06
N VAL A 109 -15.07 -0.70 -0.08
CA VAL A 109 -14.55 -1.04 -1.41
C VAL A 109 -13.24 -0.33 -1.73
N ALA A 110 -13.03 0.90 -1.25
CA ALA A 110 -11.81 1.67 -1.45
C ALA A 110 -10.56 0.92 -0.94
N SER A 111 -10.67 0.18 0.16
CA SER A 111 -9.56 -0.63 0.66
C SER A 111 -9.17 -1.74 -0.32
N ARG A 112 -10.15 -2.35 -0.98
CA ARG A 112 -9.93 -3.35 -2.03
C ARG A 112 -9.39 -2.72 -3.30
N ALA A 113 -9.96 -1.59 -3.72
CA ALA A 113 -9.55 -0.86 -4.94
C ALA A 113 -8.05 -0.50 -4.93
N SER A 114 -7.56 -0.02 -3.79
CA SER A 114 -6.14 0.28 -3.60
C SER A 114 -5.24 -0.96 -3.70
N THR A 115 -5.74 -2.15 -3.33
CA THR A 115 -4.96 -3.40 -3.37
C THR A 115 -4.80 -3.93 -4.79
N ILE A 116 -5.83 -3.77 -5.62
CA ILE A 116 -5.84 -4.28 -7.01
C ILE A 116 -5.54 -3.19 -8.04
N ASN A 117 -5.14 -1.99 -7.59
CA ASN A 117 -4.90 -0.81 -8.42
C ASN A 117 -6.04 -0.54 -9.41
N SER A 118 -7.27 -0.44 -8.90
CA SER A 118 -8.46 -0.23 -9.71
C SER A 118 -9.14 1.10 -9.43
N GLY A 119 -9.75 1.69 -10.46
CA GLY A 119 -10.77 2.73 -10.27
C GLY A 119 -12.11 2.13 -9.83
N ILE A 120 -12.98 2.97 -9.29
CA ILE A 120 -14.32 2.57 -8.85
C ILE A 120 -15.36 3.27 -9.74
N ILE A 121 -16.31 2.50 -10.26
CA ILE A 121 -17.53 3.01 -10.89
C ILE A 121 -18.67 2.71 -9.93
N VAL A 122 -19.36 3.74 -9.45
CA VAL A 122 -20.54 3.59 -8.59
C VAL A 122 -21.77 3.94 -9.38
N PHE A 123 -22.73 3.02 -9.39
CA PHE A 123 -24.07 3.32 -9.86
C PHE A 123 -24.98 3.56 -8.67
N THR A 124 -25.69 4.70 -8.63
CA THR A 124 -26.61 5.03 -7.53
C THR A 124 -27.69 6.02 -7.96
N ASP A 125 -28.83 6.03 -7.26
CA ASP A 125 -29.81 7.12 -7.34
C ASP A 125 -29.47 8.29 -6.37
N GLY A 126 -28.30 8.23 -5.74
CA GLY A 126 -27.67 9.31 -4.98
C GLY A 126 -28.16 9.48 -3.55
N LYS A 127 -29.10 8.64 -3.08
CA LYS A 127 -29.67 8.80 -1.75
C LYS A 127 -28.97 7.95 -0.71
N ASP A 128 -28.07 8.55 0.06
CA ASP A 128 -27.56 7.94 1.29
C ASP A 128 -28.59 8.08 2.42
N SER A 129 -28.88 7.00 3.13
CA SER A 129 -29.96 6.96 4.14
C SER A 129 -29.53 6.40 5.49
N THR A 130 -28.49 5.54 5.51
CA THR A 130 -28.13 4.76 6.69
C THR A 130 -26.63 4.73 7.00
N SER A 131 -25.79 5.44 6.22
CA SER A 131 -24.35 5.41 6.49
C SER A 131 -24.02 6.01 7.85
N THR A 132 -23.04 5.40 8.52
CA THR A 132 -22.46 5.94 9.76
C THR A 132 -21.30 6.89 9.48
N SER A 133 -20.62 6.70 8.34
CA SER A 133 -19.55 7.57 7.88
C SER A 133 -20.04 8.86 7.24
N THR A 134 -19.18 9.87 7.28
CA THR A 134 -19.46 11.19 6.71
C THR A 134 -18.78 11.37 5.34
N LEU A 135 -19.29 12.33 4.55
CA LEU A 135 -18.66 12.76 3.30
C LEU A 135 -17.16 13.05 3.46
N LYS A 136 -16.76 13.68 4.58
CA LYS A 136 -15.36 14.01 4.87
C LYS A 136 -14.48 12.78 5.03
N GLU A 137 -15.01 11.72 5.65
CA GLU A 137 -14.29 10.45 5.82
C GLU A 137 -14.06 9.78 4.48
N VAL A 138 -15.10 9.70 3.63
CA VAL A 138 -15.00 9.16 2.26
C VAL A 138 -13.91 9.90 1.48
N LEU A 139 -13.95 11.24 1.49
CA LEU A 139 -12.95 12.07 0.82
C LEU A 139 -11.53 11.77 1.33
N SER A 140 -11.34 11.70 2.65
CA SER A 140 -10.03 11.40 3.23
C SER A 140 -9.49 10.04 2.79
N VAL A 141 -10.35 9.01 2.74
CA VAL A 141 -9.96 7.65 2.34
C VAL A 141 -9.56 7.62 0.86
N LEU A 142 -10.36 8.24 0.00
CA LEU A 142 -10.12 8.26 -1.45
C LEU A 142 -8.85 9.07 -1.80
N THR A 143 -8.65 10.23 -1.17
CA THR A 143 -7.45 11.06 -1.40
C THR A 143 -6.18 10.38 -0.89
N VAL A 144 -6.21 9.81 0.33
CA VAL A 144 -5.03 9.11 0.91
C VAL A 144 -4.66 7.88 0.08
N LYS A 145 -5.66 7.13 -0.39
CA LYS A 145 -5.45 5.92 -1.21
C LYS A 145 -5.26 6.21 -2.70
N LYS A 146 -5.42 7.47 -3.13
CA LYS A 146 -5.35 7.91 -4.53
C LYS A 146 -6.26 7.12 -5.48
N ILE A 147 -7.50 6.89 -5.06
CA ILE A 147 -8.48 6.12 -5.84
C ILE A 147 -9.36 7.09 -6.61
N SER A 148 -9.50 6.88 -7.93
CA SER A 148 -10.48 7.58 -8.75
C SER A 148 -11.84 6.90 -8.69
N ILE A 149 -12.89 7.71 -8.48
CA ILE A 149 -14.27 7.23 -8.43
C ILE A 149 -15.17 8.02 -9.37
N ASN A 150 -15.80 7.30 -10.30
CA ASN A 150 -16.83 7.83 -11.20
C ASN A 150 -18.21 7.42 -10.69
N PHE A 151 -19.18 8.33 -10.78
CA PHE A 151 -20.57 8.06 -10.42
C PHE A 151 -21.44 8.11 -11.66
N VAL A 152 -22.23 7.07 -11.87
CA VAL A 152 -23.33 7.08 -12.84
C VAL A 152 -24.63 7.16 -12.03
N THR A 153 -25.40 8.20 -12.31
CA THR A 153 -26.53 8.60 -11.46
C THR A 153 -27.81 8.68 -12.28
N TYR A 154 -28.93 8.19 -11.73
CA TYR A 154 -30.22 8.21 -12.41
C TYR A 154 -31.27 8.97 -11.61
N LYS A 155 -31.82 10.04 -12.19
CA LYS A 155 -32.88 10.88 -11.59
C LYS A 155 -32.57 11.34 -10.15
N VAL A 156 -31.38 11.89 -9.96
CA VAL A 156 -30.89 12.30 -8.64
C VAL A 156 -31.31 13.73 -8.32
N GLU A 157 -31.66 13.96 -7.05
CA GLU A 157 -31.97 15.29 -6.52
C GLU A 157 -30.72 16.20 -6.51
N ALA A 158 -30.93 17.52 -6.61
CA ALA A 158 -29.82 18.47 -6.80
C ALA A 158 -28.79 18.48 -5.64
N LYS A 159 -29.25 18.26 -4.41
CA LYS A 159 -28.42 18.27 -3.20
C LYS A 159 -27.50 17.03 -3.13
N GLU A 160 -28.03 15.89 -3.52
CA GLU A 160 -27.34 14.61 -3.60
C GLU A 160 -26.31 14.66 -4.73
N PHE A 161 -26.68 15.23 -5.89
CA PHE A 161 -25.75 15.46 -6.99
C PHE A 161 -24.54 16.32 -6.58
N GLU A 162 -24.75 17.39 -5.80
CA GLU A 162 -23.65 18.24 -5.29
C GLU A 162 -22.68 17.44 -4.41
N SER A 163 -23.21 16.57 -3.55
CA SER A 163 -22.42 15.70 -2.67
C SER A 163 -21.59 14.72 -3.47
N LEU A 164 -22.18 14.04 -4.47
CA LEU A 164 -21.48 13.11 -5.36
C LEU A 164 -20.44 13.82 -6.23
N SER A 165 -20.77 15.01 -6.77
CA SER A 165 -19.85 15.84 -7.55
C SER A 165 -18.64 16.24 -6.71
N THR A 166 -18.83 16.51 -5.42
CA THR A 166 -17.72 16.80 -4.50
C THR A 166 -16.82 15.59 -4.32
N ILE A 167 -17.37 14.38 -4.16
CA ILE A 167 -16.57 13.15 -4.05
C ILE A 167 -15.77 12.91 -5.32
N ALA A 168 -16.45 12.91 -6.47
CA ALA A 168 -15.84 12.63 -7.77
C ALA A 168 -14.69 13.59 -8.06
N LYS A 169 -14.92 14.91 -7.96
CA LYS A 169 -13.89 15.93 -8.25
C LYS A 169 -12.65 15.81 -7.36
N ASN A 170 -12.81 15.53 -6.08
CA ASN A 170 -11.68 15.38 -5.14
C ASN A 170 -10.93 14.05 -5.31
N SER A 171 -11.51 13.10 -6.04
CA SER A 171 -10.92 11.80 -6.36
C SER A 171 -10.34 11.73 -7.77
N ASN A 172 -10.35 12.82 -8.55
CA ASN A 172 -10.06 12.83 -9.99
C ASN A 172 -11.02 11.90 -10.79
N GLY A 173 -12.30 11.96 -10.47
CA GLY A 173 -13.37 11.30 -11.20
C GLY A 173 -14.50 12.27 -11.56
N GLN A 174 -15.53 11.75 -12.22
CA GLN A 174 -16.65 12.52 -12.76
C GLN A 174 -18.01 11.94 -12.35
N VAL A 175 -19.06 12.77 -12.43
CA VAL A 175 -20.45 12.35 -12.22
C VAL A 175 -21.20 12.47 -13.54
N PHE A 176 -21.74 11.34 -14.00
CA PHE A 176 -22.57 11.23 -15.18
C PHE A 176 -24.04 11.21 -14.73
N ASN A 177 -24.74 12.33 -14.91
CA ASN A 177 -26.14 12.46 -14.53
C ASN A 177 -27.05 12.07 -15.69
N VAL A 178 -27.94 11.11 -15.45
CA VAL A 178 -28.84 10.54 -16.43
C VAL A 178 -30.28 10.80 -16.01
N THR A 179 -31.05 11.41 -16.91
CA THR A 179 -32.50 11.65 -16.70
C THR A 179 -33.35 10.63 -17.45
N GLU A 180 -32.84 10.10 -18.57
CA GLU A 180 -33.53 9.15 -19.45
C GLU A 180 -32.79 7.80 -19.54
N ILE A 181 -33.54 6.70 -19.59
CA ILE A 181 -32.95 5.35 -19.62
C ILE A 181 -32.04 5.15 -20.85
N ALA A 182 -32.35 5.78 -21.98
CA ALA A 182 -31.56 5.67 -23.21
C ALA A 182 -30.13 6.22 -23.06
N GLN A 183 -29.91 7.15 -22.13
CA GLN A 183 -28.60 7.75 -21.86
C GLN A 183 -27.78 6.93 -20.85
N LEU A 184 -28.35 5.88 -20.27
CA LEU A 184 -27.67 5.07 -19.25
C LEU A 184 -26.50 4.30 -19.85
N ILE A 185 -26.70 3.66 -21.00
CA ILE A 185 -25.65 2.92 -21.71
C ILE A 185 -24.44 3.81 -22.05
N PRO A 186 -24.61 4.95 -22.75
CA PRO A 186 -23.46 5.81 -23.07
C PRO A 186 -22.78 6.38 -21.82
N ALA A 187 -23.53 6.69 -20.75
CA ALA A 187 -22.97 7.14 -19.49
C ALA A 187 -22.10 6.07 -18.81
N PHE A 188 -22.51 4.81 -18.84
CA PHE A 188 -21.71 3.70 -18.31
C PHE A 188 -20.41 3.49 -19.10
N GLN A 189 -20.52 3.52 -20.43
CA GLN A 189 -19.36 3.37 -21.32
C GLN A 189 -18.36 4.50 -21.13
N GLU A 190 -18.84 5.73 -21.03
CA GLU A 190 -18.01 6.91 -20.79
C GLU A 190 -17.37 6.87 -19.41
N ALA A 191 -18.13 6.51 -18.37
CA ALA A 191 -17.61 6.34 -17.02
C ALA A 191 -16.49 5.29 -16.91
N GLY A 192 -16.56 4.22 -17.72
CA GLY A 192 -15.49 3.22 -17.81
C GLY A 192 -14.22 3.73 -18.50
N ARG A 193 -14.37 4.48 -19.60
CA ARG A 193 -13.23 5.05 -20.34
C ARG A 193 -12.53 6.16 -19.56
N GLU A 194 -13.31 7.05 -18.96
CA GLU A 194 -12.89 8.27 -18.22
C GLU A 194 -12.25 7.99 -16.85
N ILE A 195 -12.17 6.74 -16.40
CA ILE A 195 -11.23 6.39 -15.32
C ILE A 195 -9.82 6.49 -15.92
N ILE A 196 -9.30 7.71 -15.91
CA ILE A 196 -8.00 8.14 -16.44
C ILE A 196 -6.89 7.63 -15.50
N ASP A 197 -5.96 6.87 -16.07
CA ASP A 197 -4.53 6.76 -15.76
C ASP A 197 -4.09 7.12 -14.33
N VAL A 198 -4.46 6.27 -13.36
CA VAL A 198 -3.72 6.23 -12.07
C VAL A 198 -2.27 5.76 -12.29
N GLU A 199 -1.94 5.18 -13.45
CA GLU A 199 -0.55 4.90 -13.85
C GLU A 199 0.27 6.20 -14.04
N GLN A 200 -0.35 7.33 -14.40
CA GLN A 200 0.35 8.63 -14.52
C GLN A 200 0.53 9.35 -13.17
N VAL A 201 -0.33 9.09 -12.17
CA VAL A 201 -0.28 9.74 -10.84
C VAL A 201 0.47 8.89 -9.80
N ASN A 202 0.51 7.57 -10.00
CA ASN A 202 1.25 6.61 -9.18
C ASN A 202 2.48 6.02 -9.87
N ALA A 203 2.87 6.55 -11.03
CA ALA A 203 4.29 6.73 -11.31
C ALA A 203 4.86 7.61 -10.19
N GLN A 204 5.26 6.96 -9.08
CA GLN A 204 6.51 7.33 -8.44
C GLN A 204 7.46 7.68 -9.58
N PRO A 205 8.16 8.83 -9.54
CA PRO A 205 9.37 8.91 -10.31
C PRO A 205 10.23 7.76 -9.76
N GLN A 206 10.17 6.58 -10.40
CA GLN A 206 11.37 5.78 -10.56
C GLN A 206 12.35 6.81 -11.06
N SER A 207 13.24 7.16 -10.13
CA SER A 207 14.23 8.20 -10.19
C SER A 207 14.47 8.65 -11.63
N LYS A 208 14.34 9.95 -11.91
CA LYS A 208 14.83 10.58 -13.16
C LYS A 208 16.37 10.45 -13.29
N THR A 209 16.97 9.39 -12.77
CA THR A 209 18.38 9.03 -12.89
C THR A 209 18.75 8.44 -14.25
N PRO A 210 17.88 7.97 -15.18
CA PRO A 210 18.34 7.72 -16.54
C PRO A 210 18.23 8.97 -17.44
N TYR A 211 17.27 9.86 -17.21
CA TYR A 211 17.07 11.05 -18.06
C TYR A 211 18.00 12.22 -17.69
N ILE A 212 18.32 12.44 -16.41
CA ILE A 212 19.32 13.44 -16.03
C ILE A 212 20.73 13.01 -16.48
N LEU A 213 21.05 11.70 -16.48
CA LEU A 213 22.32 11.21 -17.05
C LEU A 213 22.39 11.31 -18.57
N GLY A 214 21.29 11.13 -19.29
CA GLY A 214 21.22 11.32 -20.75
C GLY A 214 21.35 12.79 -21.17
N ILE A 215 20.65 13.70 -20.48
CA ILE A 215 20.73 15.14 -20.75
C ILE A 215 22.08 15.70 -20.27
N ALA A 216 22.60 15.26 -19.12
CA ALA A 216 23.93 15.65 -18.64
C ALA A 216 25.05 15.11 -19.54
N SER A 217 24.97 13.88 -20.06
CA SER A 217 25.96 13.35 -21.00
C SER A 217 25.89 14.04 -22.37
N SER A 218 24.70 14.43 -22.83
CA SER A 218 24.54 15.21 -24.06
C SER A 218 25.06 16.63 -23.91
N ILE A 219 24.81 17.30 -22.78
CA ILE A 219 25.36 18.63 -22.47
C ILE A 219 26.89 18.54 -22.32
N LEU A 220 27.41 17.50 -21.65
CA LEU A 220 28.85 17.30 -21.46
C LEU A 220 29.56 16.94 -22.79
N SER A 221 28.93 16.17 -23.66
CA SER A 221 29.43 15.85 -25.00
C SER A 221 29.38 17.07 -25.94
N PHE A 222 28.35 17.91 -25.83
CA PHE A 222 28.28 19.18 -26.58
C PHE A 222 29.33 20.17 -26.06
N PHE A 223 29.59 20.20 -24.75
CA PHE A 223 30.61 21.04 -24.12
C PHE A 223 32.04 20.60 -24.47
N THR A 224 32.32 19.29 -24.51
CA THR A 224 33.63 18.77 -24.93
C THR A 224 33.87 18.96 -26.43
N ILE A 225 32.86 18.75 -27.28
CA ILE A 225 32.95 19.04 -28.73
C ILE A 225 33.07 20.55 -29.00
N SER A 226 32.40 21.40 -28.22
CA SER A 226 32.52 22.86 -28.29
C SER A 226 33.92 23.34 -27.85
N LEU A 227 34.49 22.77 -26.79
CA LEU A 227 35.87 23.07 -26.36
C LEU A 227 36.91 22.57 -27.37
N LEU A 228 36.70 21.41 -28.00
CA LEU A 228 37.55 20.92 -29.10
C LEU A 228 37.42 21.80 -30.36
N ARG A 229 36.22 22.30 -30.67
CA ARG A 229 36.02 23.25 -31.78
C ARG A 229 36.62 24.63 -31.49
N ARG A 230 36.51 25.13 -30.25
CA ARG A 230 37.09 26.40 -29.81
C ARG A 230 38.62 26.35 -29.74
N SER A 231 39.20 25.19 -29.41
CA SER A 231 40.64 24.93 -29.47
C SER A 231 41.19 24.83 -30.89
N ARG A 232 40.38 24.52 -31.90
CA ARG A 232 40.83 24.42 -33.31
C ARG A 232 40.81 25.75 -34.06
N ASN A 233 40.19 26.78 -33.47
CA ASN A 233 40.10 28.13 -34.04
C ASN A 233 41.07 29.14 -33.40
N ARG A 234 41.96 28.72 -32.49
CA ARG A 234 43.04 29.55 -31.93
C ARG A 234 44.44 29.26 -32.51
N GLU A 235 44.55 28.31 -33.42
CA GLU A 235 45.81 27.97 -34.12
C GLU A 235 45.96 28.64 -35.50
N ARG A 236 45.20 29.71 -35.78
CA ARG A 236 45.43 30.56 -36.96
C ARG A 236 46.05 31.92 -36.63
N GLU A 237 46.49 32.12 -35.39
CA GLU A 237 47.04 33.40 -34.92
C GLU A 237 48.34 33.26 -34.10
N TYR A 238 49.06 32.14 -34.25
CA TYR A 238 50.41 31.95 -33.66
C TYR A 238 51.43 31.36 -34.63
N GLY A 239 51.13 31.32 -35.93
CA GLY A 239 52.06 30.86 -36.98
C GLY A 239 53.07 31.91 -37.47
N ARG A 240 53.48 32.87 -36.64
CA ARG A 240 54.44 33.93 -37.05
C ARG A 240 55.46 34.33 -35.97
N VAL A 241 55.78 33.42 -35.04
CA VAL A 241 56.80 33.67 -34.00
C VAL A 241 57.87 32.57 -33.92
N GLU A 242 57.72 31.47 -34.65
CA GLU A 242 58.72 30.38 -34.72
C GLU A 242 59.86 30.67 -35.71
N GLU A 243 59.84 31.82 -36.38
CA GLU A 243 60.87 32.28 -37.33
C GLU A 243 61.88 33.26 -36.70
N LEU A 244 61.83 33.54 -35.38
CA LEU A 244 62.66 34.60 -34.79
C LEU A 244 63.63 34.25 -33.68
N LEU A 245 63.67 33.05 -33.10
CA LEU A 245 64.67 32.77 -32.05
C LEU A 245 65.26 31.36 -32.15
N GLU A 246 65.50 30.95 -33.39
CA GLU A 246 66.65 30.13 -33.76
C GLU A 246 67.92 30.96 -33.46
N GLY A 247 68.33 30.99 -32.18
CA GLY A 247 69.47 31.81 -31.79
C GLY A 247 69.52 32.13 -30.31
N TYR A 248 69.76 31.13 -29.45
CA TYR A 248 70.71 31.28 -28.34
C TYR A 248 71.01 29.92 -27.71
N SER A 249 72.13 29.35 -28.09
CA SER A 249 72.79 28.25 -27.40
C SER A 249 73.59 28.76 -26.20
N VAL A 250 73.93 27.84 -25.29
CA VAL A 250 75.10 27.84 -24.38
C VAL A 250 74.88 28.42 -22.97
N ASP A 251 74.83 27.48 -22.03
CA ASP A 251 75.69 27.38 -20.83
C ASP A 251 75.59 28.45 -19.74
N LYS A 252 75.08 28.03 -18.57
CA LYS A 252 75.84 28.12 -17.32
C LYS A 252 75.23 27.24 -16.23
N SER A 253 75.75 26.03 -16.12
CA SER A 253 75.69 25.28 -14.87
C SER A 253 76.75 25.82 -13.93
N GLU A 254 76.37 26.62 -12.92
CA GLU A 254 77.11 26.63 -11.65
C GLU A 254 76.34 27.40 -10.56
N SER A 255 76.33 26.80 -9.35
CA SER A 255 76.11 27.42 -8.03
C SER A 255 74.76 27.32 -7.30
N ILE A 256 73.73 26.60 -7.78
CA ILE A 256 72.56 26.25 -6.91
C ILE A 256 72.36 24.73 -6.77
N ALA A 257 73.18 23.91 -7.45
CA ALA A 257 73.07 22.45 -7.45
C ALA A 257 73.61 21.74 -6.19
N GLU A 258 74.22 22.46 -5.22
CA GLU A 258 74.99 21.81 -4.14
C GLU A 258 74.37 21.82 -2.73
N ARG A 259 73.14 22.34 -2.55
CA ARG A 259 72.46 22.30 -1.23
C ARG A 259 71.04 21.74 -1.20
N GLN A 260 70.50 21.24 -2.31
CA GLN A 260 69.15 20.67 -2.37
C GLN A 260 69.09 19.15 -2.64
N SER A 261 70.23 18.47 -2.78
CA SER A 261 70.31 17.06 -3.19
C SER A 261 70.24 16.02 -2.05
N ALA A 262 70.01 16.45 -0.80
CA ALA A 262 69.99 15.55 0.37
C ALA A 262 68.58 15.14 0.86
N LEU A 263 67.50 15.80 0.41
CA LEU A 263 66.12 15.49 0.85
C LEU A 263 65.24 14.87 -0.26
N THR A 264 65.71 14.85 -1.50
CA THR A 264 64.92 14.43 -2.69
C THR A 264 65.32 13.07 -3.24
N ARG A 265 66.23 12.33 -2.59
CA ARG A 265 66.74 11.05 -3.11
C ARG A 265 65.85 9.84 -2.79
N ASN A 266 65.03 9.90 -1.73
CA ASN A 266 64.23 8.74 -1.28
C ASN A 266 62.74 8.78 -1.67
N THR A 267 62.19 9.96 -1.93
CA THR A 267 60.81 10.12 -2.45
C THR A 267 60.74 10.00 -3.96
N ARG A 268 61.84 10.31 -4.66
CA ARG A 268 61.94 10.22 -6.11
C ARG A 268 62.00 8.78 -6.62
N SER A 269 62.60 7.85 -5.87
CA SER A 269 62.73 6.44 -6.30
C SER A 269 61.43 5.63 -6.24
N ILE A 270 60.50 5.99 -5.34
CA ILE A 270 59.17 5.34 -5.25
C ILE A 270 58.22 5.93 -6.29
N LEU A 271 58.29 7.25 -6.51
CA LEU A 271 57.49 7.92 -7.52
C LEU A 271 57.95 7.52 -8.94
N GLU A 272 59.25 7.39 -9.20
CA GLU A 272 59.77 6.93 -10.50
C GLU A 272 59.50 5.44 -10.76
N ARG A 273 59.45 4.59 -9.73
CA ARG A 273 59.04 3.17 -9.91
C ARG A 273 57.56 3.03 -10.24
N THR A 274 56.70 3.83 -9.60
CA THR A 274 55.24 3.78 -9.84
C THR A 274 54.84 4.49 -11.13
N VAL A 275 55.55 5.56 -11.52
CA VAL A 275 55.38 6.25 -12.82
C VAL A 275 56.01 5.44 -13.96
N GLY A 276 57.10 4.72 -13.71
CA GLY A 276 57.77 3.86 -14.69
C GLY A 276 56.95 2.68 -15.17
N GLU A 277 56.13 2.06 -14.30
CA GLU A 277 55.19 1.00 -14.72
C GLU A 277 53.98 1.55 -15.50
N ILE A 278 53.60 2.81 -15.29
CA ILE A 278 52.54 3.48 -16.07
C ILE A 278 53.09 4.00 -17.41
N ASP A 279 54.36 4.41 -17.49
CA ASP A 279 55.03 4.83 -18.74
C ASP A 279 55.33 3.64 -19.68
N PHE A 280 55.32 2.39 -19.20
CA PHE A 280 55.52 1.20 -20.05
C PHE A 280 54.28 0.83 -20.89
N LEU A 281 53.07 1.22 -20.47
CA LEU A 281 51.83 0.94 -21.22
C LEU A 281 51.38 2.10 -22.14
N LEU A 282 52.05 3.25 -22.11
CA LEU A 282 51.72 4.41 -22.96
C LEU A 282 53.01 5.05 -23.52
N PRO A 283 53.38 4.84 -24.80
CA PRO A 283 54.60 5.40 -25.36
C PRO A 283 54.63 6.96 -25.30
N PRO A 284 55.80 7.59 -25.16
CA PRO A 284 55.97 9.03 -24.97
C PRO A 284 55.84 9.82 -26.30
N THR A 285 54.85 9.46 -27.11
CA THR A 285 54.55 10.09 -28.39
C THR A 285 53.04 10.31 -28.55
N SER A 286 52.38 10.89 -27.54
CA SER A 286 51.18 11.73 -27.75
C SER A 286 50.75 12.45 -26.47
N ASN A 287 50.45 13.74 -26.64
CA ASN A 287 49.69 14.67 -25.80
C ASN A 287 49.41 14.26 -24.33
N THR A 288 50.00 14.99 -23.38
CA THR A 288 49.66 15.03 -21.93
C THR A 288 48.16 15.01 -21.61
N ARG A 289 47.33 15.47 -22.54
CA ARG A 289 45.86 15.41 -22.49
C ARG A 289 45.28 13.99 -22.45
N VAL A 290 45.90 13.01 -23.13
CA VAL A 290 45.44 11.61 -23.16
C VAL A 290 45.69 10.93 -21.82
N ARG A 291 46.84 11.19 -21.19
CA ARG A 291 47.17 10.64 -19.86
C ARG A 291 46.19 11.10 -18.78
N ILE A 292 45.84 12.38 -18.77
CA ILE A 292 44.85 12.94 -17.83
C ILE A 292 43.45 12.32 -18.07
N ALA A 293 43.07 12.09 -19.34
CA ALA A 293 41.79 11.47 -19.66
C ALA A 293 41.71 10.00 -19.19
N VAL A 294 42.80 9.24 -19.32
CA VAL A 294 42.84 7.84 -18.86
C VAL A 294 42.76 7.78 -17.32
N ILE A 295 43.52 8.62 -16.62
CA ILE A 295 43.52 8.66 -15.13
C ILE A 295 42.15 9.10 -14.59
N THR A 296 41.53 10.11 -15.21
CA THR A 296 40.19 10.56 -14.80
C THR A 296 39.11 9.51 -15.08
N SER A 297 39.22 8.76 -16.19
CA SER A 297 38.32 7.64 -16.48
C SER A 297 38.48 6.46 -15.49
N LEU A 298 39.71 6.17 -15.06
CA LEU A 298 40.00 5.13 -14.07
C LEU A 298 39.48 5.52 -12.67
N TYR A 299 39.59 6.80 -12.31
CA TYR A 299 39.05 7.31 -11.05
C TYR A 299 37.51 7.26 -11.01
N LEU A 300 36.84 7.63 -12.10
CA LEU A 300 35.38 7.60 -12.20
C LEU A 300 34.81 6.18 -12.18
N THR A 301 35.50 5.23 -12.81
CA THR A 301 35.10 3.80 -12.80
C THR A 301 35.25 3.19 -11.42
N LEU A 302 36.33 3.51 -10.69
CA LEU A 302 36.53 3.08 -9.31
C LEU A 302 35.45 3.65 -8.36
N LEU A 303 35.09 4.92 -8.54
CA LEU A 303 34.06 5.59 -7.73
C LEU A 303 32.66 5.00 -7.96
N SER A 304 32.34 4.65 -9.21
CA SER A 304 31.09 3.95 -9.58
C SER A 304 31.00 2.55 -8.96
N LEU A 305 32.11 1.81 -8.94
CA LEU A 305 32.16 0.46 -8.36
C LEU A 305 31.95 0.47 -6.83
N LEU A 306 32.50 1.47 -6.13
CA LEU A 306 32.26 1.69 -4.70
C LEU A 306 30.82 2.14 -4.38
N ALA A 307 30.17 2.86 -5.28
CA ALA A 307 28.77 3.28 -5.08
C ALA A 307 27.77 2.10 -5.22
N ILE A 308 28.07 1.14 -6.10
CA ILE A 308 27.23 -0.04 -6.33
C ILE A 308 27.25 -1.00 -5.13
N SER A 309 28.39 -1.11 -4.41
CA SER A 309 28.50 -1.98 -3.23
C SER A 309 27.84 -1.41 -1.97
N ALA A 310 27.60 -0.10 -1.91
CA ALA A 310 26.94 0.57 -0.77
C ALA A 310 25.40 0.58 -0.88
N LEU A 311 24.85 0.48 -2.09
CA LEU A 311 23.41 0.47 -2.36
C LEU A 311 22.62 -0.68 -1.69
N PRO A 312 23.09 -1.95 -1.67
CA PRO A 312 22.36 -3.02 -0.99
C PRO A 312 22.33 -2.84 0.54
N ILE A 313 23.37 -2.24 1.13
CA ILE A 313 23.42 -1.98 2.58
C ILE A 313 22.41 -0.89 2.97
N LEU A 314 22.27 0.14 2.14
CA LEU A 314 21.30 1.22 2.37
C LEU A 314 19.84 0.73 2.30
N LEU A 315 19.55 -0.28 1.46
CA LEU A 315 18.21 -0.87 1.32
C LEU A 315 17.95 -2.02 2.32
N ALA A 316 18.99 -2.72 2.79
CA ALA A 316 18.85 -3.82 3.73
C ALA A 316 18.36 -3.36 5.11
N ILE A 317 18.84 -2.21 5.60
CA ILE A 317 18.45 -1.67 6.90
C ILE A 317 16.94 -1.38 7.01
N PRO A 318 16.30 -0.62 6.10
CA PRO A 318 14.86 -0.39 6.16
C PRO A 318 14.05 -1.67 5.92
N CYS A 319 14.54 -2.60 5.10
CA CYS A 319 13.87 -3.89 4.90
C CYS A 319 13.88 -4.73 6.20
N ALA A 320 15.03 -4.78 6.89
CA ALA A 320 15.18 -5.48 8.16
C ALA A 320 14.32 -4.87 9.28
N THR A 321 14.21 -3.53 9.34
CA THR A 321 13.34 -2.89 10.34
C THR A 321 11.86 -3.15 10.07
N VAL A 322 11.42 -3.13 8.81
CA VAL A 322 10.03 -3.49 8.44
C VAL A 322 9.73 -4.95 8.78
N LEU A 323 10.63 -5.88 8.47
CA LEU A 323 10.50 -7.29 8.82
C LEU A 323 10.44 -7.51 10.34
N LEU A 324 11.28 -6.81 11.11
CA LEU A 324 11.26 -6.87 12.57
C LEU A 324 9.95 -6.36 13.15
N LEU A 325 9.43 -5.24 12.66
CA LEU A 325 8.14 -4.70 13.09
C LEU A 325 6.98 -5.65 12.76
N PHE A 326 7.03 -6.28 11.58
CA PHE A 326 6.04 -7.27 11.17
C PHE A 326 6.09 -8.53 12.06
N ALA A 327 7.29 -9.06 12.31
CA ALA A 327 7.49 -10.20 13.20
C ALA A 327 7.03 -9.91 14.63
N LEU A 328 7.32 -8.70 15.15
CA LEU A 328 6.86 -8.27 16.47
C LEU A 328 5.33 -8.19 16.53
N ARG A 329 4.69 -7.60 15.53
CA ARG A 329 3.22 -7.54 15.46
C ARG A 329 2.59 -8.93 15.39
N PHE A 330 3.15 -9.81 14.57
CA PHE A 330 2.68 -11.19 14.45
C PHE A 330 2.83 -11.96 15.77
N TYR A 331 3.97 -11.80 16.45
CA TYR A 331 4.22 -12.41 17.76
C TYR A 331 3.23 -11.91 18.82
N ILE A 332 3.00 -10.60 18.91
CA ILE A 332 2.03 -10.01 19.84
C ILE A 332 0.61 -10.51 19.55
N GLN A 333 0.22 -10.58 18.27
CA GLN A 333 -1.10 -11.05 17.88
C GLN A 333 -1.31 -12.54 18.24
N SER A 334 -0.33 -13.39 17.94
CA SER A 334 -0.37 -14.81 18.28
C SER A 334 -0.44 -15.04 19.79
N LYS A 335 0.36 -14.31 20.57
CA LYS A 335 0.29 -14.36 22.04
C LYS A 335 -1.05 -13.89 22.58
N ARG A 336 -1.63 -12.82 22.00
CA ARG A 336 -2.96 -12.33 22.38
C ARG A 336 -4.03 -13.39 22.15
N GLU A 337 -4.02 -14.06 21.00
CA GLU A 337 -5.00 -15.12 20.72
C GLU A 337 -4.87 -16.30 21.68
N THR A 338 -3.65 -16.65 22.07
CA THR A 338 -3.40 -17.70 23.06
C THR A 338 -3.99 -17.33 24.41
N VAL A 339 -3.71 -16.11 24.88
CA VAL A 339 -4.23 -15.57 26.16
C VAL A 339 -5.76 -15.48 26.17
N LEU A 340 -6.38 -15.08 25.06
CA LEU A 340 -7.85 -15.04 24.94
C LEU A 340 -8.47 -16.44 25.03
N LYS A 341 -7.86 -17.44 24.38
CA LYS A 341 -8.32 -18.84 24.42
C LYS A 341 -8.19 -19.45 25.81
N GLU A 342 -7.06 -19.20 26.48
CA GLU A 342 -6.82 -19.67 27.85
C GLU A 342 -7.83 -19.05 28.82
N PHE A 343 -8.09 -17.75 28.70
CA PHE A 343 -9.12 -17.06 29.48
C PHE A 343 -10.53 -17.64 29.25
N GLU A 344 -10.94 -17.85 28.00
CA GLU A 344 -12.25 -18.44 27.68
C GLU A 344 -12.38 -19.88 28.22
N THR A 345 -11.29 -20.64 28.23
CA THR A 345 -11.29 -22.03 28.71
C THR A 345 -11.42 -22.11 30.23
N ASP A 346 -10.77 -21.21 30.96
CA ASP A 346 -10.73 -21.22 32.43
C ASP A 346 -11.92 -20.47 33.06
N LEU A 347 -12.59 -19.61 32.31
CA LEU A 347 -13.68 -18.76 32.80
C LEU A 347 -14.83 -19.54 33.47
N PRO A 348 -15.36 -20.64 32.90
CA PRO A 348 -16.46 -21.38 33.52
C PRO A 348 -16.06 -21.94 34.90
N SER A 349 -14.87 -22.50 35.01
CA SER A 349 -14.31 -23.01 36.27
C SER A 349 -14.17 -21.89 37.31
N ALA A 350 -13.70 -20.71 36.90
CA ALA A 350 -13.62 -19.54 37.76
C ALA A 350 -15.00 -19.13 38.32
N LEU A 351 -16.01 -19.06 37.44
CA LEU A 351 -17.38 -18.72 37.84
C LEU A 351 -17.97 -19.75 38.80
N LYS A 352 -17.68 -21.05 38.64
CA LYS A 352 -18.11 -22.11 39.57
C LYS A 352 -17.48 -21.96 40.95
N ILE A 353 -16.18 -21.67 41.02
CA ILE A 353 -15.48 -21.48 42.31
C ILE A 353 -16.05 -20.26 43.04
N ILE A 354 -16.25 -19.14 42.33
CA ILE A 354 -16.87 -17.93 42.90
C ILE A 354 -18.31 -18.24 43.34
N ALA A 355 -19.09 -18.96 42.53
CA ALA A 355 -20.45 -19.37 42.88
C ALA A 355 -20.50 -20.27 44.12
N ALA A 356 -19.53 -21.17 44.29
CA ALA A 356 -19.41 -22.02 45.47
C ALA A 356 -19.09 -21.21 46.73
N GLY A 357 -18.19 -20.24 46.63
CA GLY A 357 -17.89 -19.30 47.73
C GLY A 357 -19.10 -18.45 48.13
N LEU A 358 -19.86 -17.94 47.14
CA LEU A 358 -21.13 -17.27 47.40
C LEU A 358 -22.15 -18.19 48.08
N GLY A 359 -22.19 -19.47 47.67
CA GLY A 359 -23.07 -20.49 48.24
C GLY A 359 -22.72 -20.85 49.69
N SER A 360 -21.46 -20.73 50.10
CA SER A 360 -21.02 -20.92 51.49
C SER A 360 -21.19 -19.69 52.37
N GLY A 361 -21.72 -18.58 51.83
CA GLY A 361 -22.02 -17.36 52.55
C GLY A 361 -21.00 -16.23 52.40
N LEU A 362 -19.97 -16.38 51.55
CA LEU A 362 -19.07 -15.27 51.24
C LEU A 362 -19.80 -14.17 50.46
N SER A 363 -19.43 -12.91 50.70
CA SER A 363 -19.83 -11.83 49.79
C SER A 363 -19.16 -12.00 48.43
N PHE A 364 -19.75 -11.44 47.38
CA PHE A 364 -19.18 -11.51 46.03
C PHE A 364 -17.73 -11.02 45.96
N LEU A 365 -17.42 -9.92 46.66
CA LEU A 365 -16.06 -9.37 46.68
C LEU A 365 -15.08 -10.32 47.39
N GLN A 366 -15.47 -10.96 48.49
CA GLN A 366 -14.63 -11.94 49.20
C GLN A 366 -14.40 -13.21 48.37
N ALA A 367 -15.44 -13.72 47.71
CA ALA A 367 -15.33 -14.89 46.84
C ALA A 367 -14.42 -14.58 45.62
N LEU A 368 -14.56 -13.38 45.04
CA LEU A 368 -13.71 -12.91 43.95
C LEU A 368 -12.26 -12.72 44.40
N GLU A 369 -12.04 -12.17 45.60
CA GLU A 369 -10.72 -11.98 46.19
C GLU A 369 -10.01 -13.31 46.39
N SER A 370 -10.64 -14.27 47.09
CA SER A 370 -10.07 -15.62 47.33
C SER A 370 -9.73 -16.34 46.02
N PHE A 371 -10.65 -16.37 45.05
CA PHE A 371 -10.37 -16.96 43.74
C PHE A 371 -9.19 -16.26 43.04
N SER A 372 -9.20 -14.92 43.04
CA SER A 372 -8.15 -14.16 42.37
C SER A 372 -6.79 -14.34 43.04
N SER A 373 -6.71 -14.51 44.37
CA SER A 373 -5.45 -14.70 45.08
C SER A 373 -4.83 -16.07 44.86
N GLU A 374 -5.66 -17.12 44.81
CA GLU A 374 -5.23 -18.51 44.87
C GLU A 374 -4.97 -19.15 43.50
N THR A 375 -5.50 -18.57 42.41
CA THR A 375 -5.38 -19.16 41.06
C THR A 375 -4.38 -18.41 40.17
N PRO A 376 -3.27 -19.04 39.74
CA PRO A 376 -2.29 -18.44 38.83
C PRO A 376 -2.72 -18.58 37.36
N SER A 377 -3.96 -18.22 37.02
CA SER A 377 -4.48 -18.23 35.64
C SER A 377 -4.66 -16.83 35.06
N GLU A 378 -4.85 -16.76 33.75
CA GLU A 378 -5.21 -15.53 33.03
C GLU A 378 -6.48 -14.89 33.61
N VAL A 379 -7.48 -15.71 33.96
CA VAL A 379 -8.73 -15.25 34.58
C VAL A 379 -8.47 -14.65 35.96
N GLY A 380 -7.68 -15.36 36.79
CA GLY A 380 -7.27 -14.87 38.11
C GLY A 380 -6.54 -13.53 38.01
N ARG A 381 -5.62 -13.36 37.06
CA ARG A 381 -4.91 -12.08 36.85
C ARG A 381 -5.84 -10.94 36.46
N GLN A 382 -6.79 -11.16 35.55
CA GLN A 382 -7.72 -10.11 35.13
C GLN A 382 -8.72 -9.73 36.24
N PHE A 383 -9.19 -10.69 37.01
CA PHE A 383 -10.07 -10.43 38.17
C PHE A 383 -9.33 -9.75 39.32
N ARG A 384 -8.04 -10.07 39.55
CA ARG A 384 -7.21 -9.35 40.51
C ARG A 384 -7.02 -7.88 40.11
N ARG A 385 -6.86 -7.61 38.81
CA ARG A 385 -6.82 -6.24 38.28
C ARG A 385 -8.16 -5.52 38.47
N ALA A 386 -9.28 -6.20 38.20
CA ALA A 386 -10.61 -5.63 38.45
C ALA A 386 -10.86 -5.34 39.93
N LEU A 387 -10.40 -6.22 40.83
CA LEU A 387 -10.48 -6.01 42.28
C LEU A 387 -9.72 -4.74 42.70
N GLY A 388 -8.52 -4.52 42.14
CA GLY A 388 -7.78 -3.27 42.33
C GLY A 388 -8.55 -2.05 41.83
N GLU A 389 -9.18 -2.12 40.66
CA GLU A 389 -10.02 -1.04 40.11
C GLU A 389 -11.24 -0.75 41.03
N ILE A 390 -11.84 -1.79 41.62
CA ILE A 390 -12.96 -1.68 42.57
C ILE A 390 -12.50 -1.03 43.87
N GLN A 391 -11.36 -1.45 44.41
CA GLN A 391 -10.76 -0.85 45.61
C GLN A 391 -10.42 0.63 45.41
N MET A 392 -10.11 1.04 44.17
CA MET A 392 -9.90 2.45 43.79
C MET A 392 -11.20 3.23 43.54
N GLY A 393 -12.37 2.64 43.80
CA GLY A 393 -13.68 3.31 43.70
C GLY A 393 -14.43 3.09 42.38
N THR A 394 -13.94 2.22 41.49
CA THR A 394 -14.70 1.86 40.27
C THR A 394 -15.88 0.97 40.64
N PRO A 395 -17.11 1.23 40.13
CA PRO A 395 -18.24 0.33 40.35
C PRO A 395 -17.95 -1.10 39.87
N THR A 396 -18.37 -2.10 40.65
CA THR A 396 -18.08 -3.52 40.38
C THR A 396 -18.52 -3.96 38.99
N ASP A 397 -19.69 -3.55 38.55
CA ASP A 397 -20.24 -3.80 37.22
C ASP A 397 -19.35 -3.23 36.12
N LYS A 398 -18.86 -1.99 36.25
CA LYS A 398 -17.94 -1.37 35.30
C LYS A 398 -16.56 -2.04 35.27
N ALA A 399 -16.00 -2.39 36.42
CA ALA A 399 -14.70 -3.05 36.50
C ALA A 399 -14.73 -4.44 35.85
N LEU A 400 -15.77 -5.23 36.13
CA LEU A 400 -15.95 -6.55 35.53
C LEU A 400 -16.29 -6.47 34.03
N LEU A 401 -17.11 -5.50 33.62
CA LEU A 401 -17.37 -5.24 32.20
C LEU A 401 -16.08 -4.84 31.47
N GLY A 402 -15.21 -4.06 32.12
CA GLY A 402 -13.88 -3.74 31.63
C GLY A 402 -13.03 -4.99 31.37
N VAL A 403 -13.10 -6.00 32.25
CA VAL A 403 -12.46 -7.30 32.00
C VAL A 403 -13.09 -7.99 30.79
N ALA A 404 -14.42 -8.06 30.70
CA ALA A 404 -15.12 -8.69 29.59
C ALA A 404 -14.71 -8.09 28.23
N GLN A 405 -14.64 -6.75 28.15
CA GLN A 405 -14.24 -6.02 26.96
C GLN A 405 -12.75 -6.20 26.62
N ARG A 406 -11.86 -6.14 27.62
CA ARG A 406 -10.41 -6.39 27.42
C ARG A 406 -10.14 -7.80 26.89
N MET A 407 -10.86 -8.78 27.44
CA MET A 407 -10.74 -10.19 27.07
C MET A 407 -11.67 -10.60 25.93
N LYS A 408 -12.40 -9.65 25.32
CA LYS A 408 -13.36 -9.89 24.23
C LYS A 408 -14.32 -11.08 24.49
N SER A 409 -14.65 -11.35 25.74
CA SER A 409 -15.42 -12.52 26.14
C SER A 409 -16.89 -12.15 26.28
N LYS A 410 -17.70 -12.58 25.31
CA LYS A 410 -19.16 -12.41 25.35
C LYS A 410 -19.79 -13.14 26.54
N ASP A 411 -19.23 -14.28 26.90
CA ASP A 411 -19.74 -15.10 27.99
C ASP A 411 -19.54 -14.42 29.35
N LEU A 412 -18.41 -13.75 29.57
CA LEU A 412 -18.22 -12.91 30.75
C LEU A 412 -19.12 -11.67 30.72
N GLU A 413 -19.29 -11.03 29.56
CA GLU A 413 -20.20 -9.88 29.42
C GLU A 413 -21.64 -10.24 29.84
N TRP A 414 -22.14 -11.40 29.42
CA TRP A 414 -23.42 -11.95 29.87
C TRP A 414 -23.44 -12.25 31.37
N ALA A 415 -22.36 -12.84 31.92
CA ALA A 415 -22.26 -13.11 33.36
C ALA A 415 -22.32 -11.81 34.18
N VAL A 416 -21.65 -10.75 33.73
CA VAL A 416 -21.67 -9.42 34.38
C VAL A 416 -23.05 -8.79 34.27
N PHE A 417 -23.70 -8.85 33.11
CA PHE A 417 -25.07 -8.36 32.96
C PHE A 417 -26.05 -9.10 33.89
N ALA A 418 -25.98 -10.44 33.92
CA ALA A 418 -26.79 -11.25 34.80
C ALA A 418 -26.51 -10.96 36.29
N PHE A 419 -25.25 -10.73 36.66
CA PHE A 419 -24.86 -10.26 37.99
C PHE A 419 -25.51 -8.92 38.34
N THR A 420 -25.43 -7.93 37.44
CA THR A 420 -25.99 -6.59 37.67
C THR A 420 -27.51 -6.65 37.84
N VAL A 421 -28.21 -7.33 36.94
CA VAL A 421 -29.67 -7.52 37.03
C VAL A 421 -30.04 -8.25 38.32
N GLN A 422 -29.32 -9.32 38.67
CA GLN A 422 -29.64 -10.09 39.88
C GLN A 422 -29.39 -9.31 41.17
N ARG A 423 -28.37 -8.43 41.18
CA ARG A 423 -28.04 -7.55 42.29
C ARG A 423 -29.12 -6.48 42.50
N GLU A 424 -29.70 -5.96 41.42
CA GLU A 424 -30.81 -4.98 41.49
C GLU A 424 -32.14 -5.63 41.88
N VAL A 425 -32.44 -6.83 41.36
CA VAL A 425 -33.70 -7.55 41.60
C VAL A 425 -33.69 -8.35 42.91
N GLY A 426 -32.53 -8.63 43.49
CA GLY A 426 -32.39 -9.20 44.84
C GLY A 426 -32.57 -10.71 44.95
N GLY A 427 -31.86 -11.51 44.16
CA GLY A 427 -31.93 -12.98 44.23
C GLY A 427 -30.56 -13.68 44.36
N SER A 428 -30.55 -15.01 44.25
CA SER A 428 -29.34 -15.79 44.55
C SER A 428 -28.28 -15.64 43.46
N LEU A 429 -27.25 -14.86 43.78
CA LEU A 429 -26.11 -14.65 42.90
C LEU A 429 -25.30 -15.95 42.65
N ALA A 430 -25.22 -16.81 43.67
CA ALA A 430 -24.60 -18.13 43.54
C ALA A 430 -25.28 -18.98 42.45
N ARG A 431 -26.62 -18.95 42.40
CA ARG A 431 -27.40 -19.70 41.40
C ARG A 431 -27.19 -19.16 39.99
N ILE A 432 -27.25 -17.85 39.80
CA ILE A 432 -27.09 -17.26 38.46
C ILE A 432 -25.68 -17.49 37.91
N LEU A 433 -24.63 -17.31 38.73
CA LEU A 433 -23.25 -17.57 38.28
C LEU A 433 -23.01 -19.04 37.96
N ARG A 434 -23.57 -19.96 38.75
CA ARG A 434 -23.51 -21.41 38.47
C ARG A 434 -24.22 -21.77 37.16
N THR A 435 -25.44 -21.26 36.96
CA THR A 435 -26.23 -21.50 35.74
C THR A 435 -25.50 -20.94 34.51
N THR A 436 -24.89 -19.76 34.63
CA THR A 436 -24.08 -19.17 33.57
C THR A 436 -22.86 -20.02 33.27
N ALA A 437 -22.13 -20.50 34.28
CA ALA A 437 -20.99 -21.38 34.09
C ALA A 437 -21.37 -22.69 33.39
N GLU A 438 -22.45 -23.34 33.82
CA GLU A 438 -23.00 -24.56 33.20
C GLU A 438 -23.42 -24.32 31.73
N THR A 439 -23.99 -23.15 31.44
CA THR A 439 -24.36 -22.75 30.08
C THR A 439 -23.14 -22.53 29.18
N ILE A 440 -22.07 -21.92 29.71
CA ILE A 440 -20.82 -21.69 28.96
C ILE A 440 -20.16 -23.03 28.63
N ASP A 441 -20.07 -23.95 29.59
CA ASP A 441 -19.53 -25.30 29.35
C ASP A 441 -20.33 -26.04 28.28
N SER A 442 -21.67 -26.07 28.42
CA SER A 442 -22.55 -26.73 27.46
C SER A 442 -22.36 -26.18 26.04
N ARG A 443 -22.18 -24.86 25.89
CA ARG A 443 -21.89 -24.22 24.60
C ARG A 443 -20.49 -24.54 24.08
N SER A 444 -19.49 -24.62 24.96
CA SER A 444 -18.12 -24.99 24.61
C SER A 444 -18.05 -26.41 24.05
N ASP A 445 -18.75 -27.36 24.69
CA ASP A 445 -18.80 -28.76 24.27
C ASP A 445 -19.49 -28.93 22.91
N ILE A 446 -20.64 -28.28 22.71
CA ILE A 446 -21.31 -28.27 21.39
C ILE A 446 -20.39 -27.70 20.31
N ARG A 447 -19.67 -26.59 20.59
CA ARG A 447 -18.73 -26.00 19.64
C ARG A 447 -17.55 -26.92 19.33
N ARG A 448 -17.06 -27.67 20.32
CA ARG A 448 -16.00 -28.67 20.12
C ARG A 448 -16.50 -29.81 19.24
N GLU A 449 -17.69 -30.34 19.50
CA GLU A 449 -18.31 -31.39 18.69
C GLU A 449 -18.52 -30.96 17.24
N VAL A 450 -19.09 -29.77 17.01
CA VAL A 450 -19.25 -29.20 15.66
C VAL A 450 -17.91 -28.99 14.96
N ARG A 451 -16.85 -28.57 15.68
CA ARG A 451 -15.51 -28.45 15.10
C ARG A 451 -14.94 -29.80 14.71
N THR A 452 -15.09 -30.82 15.54
CA THR A 452 -14.64 -32.19 15.23
C THR A 452 -15.36 -32.74 14.01
N LEU A 453 -16.70 -32.67 13.98
CA LEU A 453 -17.51 -33.13 12.85
C LEU A 453 -17.20 -32.36 11.54
N SER A 454 -17.02 -31.05 11.63
CA SER A 454 -16.67 -30.25 10.44
C SER A 454 -15.22 -30.46 9.97
N ALA A 455 -14.30 -30.83 10.87
CA ALA A 455 -12.94 -31.20 10.50
C ALA A 455 -12.90 -32.51 9.69
N GLU A 456 -13.71 -33.50 10.08
CA GLU A 456 -13.88 -34.76 9.31
C GLU A 456 -14.45 -34.50 7.92
N GLY A 457 -15.46 -33.63 7.81
CA GLY A 457 -16.05 -33.24 6.53
C GLY A 457 -15.07 -32.49 5.61
N ARG A 458 -14.27 -31.56 6.17
CA ARG A 458 -13.24 -30.84 5.39
C ARG A 458 -12.08 -31.72 4.97
N LEU A 459 -11.63 -32.64 5.83
CA LEU A 459 -10.60 -33.62 5.48
C LEU A 459 -11.08 -34.55 4.37
N SER A 460 -12.31 -35.04 4.48
CA SER A 460 -12.93 -35.85 3.41
C SER A 460 -13.02 -35.06 2.10
N SER A 461 -13.44 -33.80 2.15
CA SER A 461 -13.48 -32.93 0.96
C SER A 461 -12.10 -32.66 0.36
N TYR A 462 -11.05 -32.55 1.17
CA TYR A 462 -9.68 -32.32 0.69
C TYR A 462 -9.05 -33.59 0.11
N ILE A 463 -9.39 -34.77 0.65
CA ILE A 463 -8.90 -36.06 0.13
C ILE A 463 -9.62 -36.45 -1.18
N LEU A 464 -10.87 -36.03 -1.35
CA LEU A 464 -11.69 -36.38 -2.51
C LEU A 464 -11.51 -35.42 -3.71
N MET A 465 -10.74 -34.33 -3.54
CA MET A 465 -10.41 -33.31 -4.55
C MET A 465 -8.95 -33.44 -4.95
#